data_AF-A0A6A9JXL6-F1
#
_entry.id   AF-A0A6A9JXL6-F1
#
_cell.length_a   1.000
_cell.length_b   1.000
_cell.length_c   1.000
_cell.angle_alpha   90.00
_cell.angle_beta   90.00
_cell.angle_gamma   90.00
#
_symmetry.space_group_name_H-M   'P 1'
#
loop_
_entity.id
_entity.type
_entity.pdbx_description
1 polymer ?
#
loop_
_entity_poly.entity_id
_entity_poly.type
_entity_poly.pdbx_seq_one_letter_code
_entity_poly.pdbx_strand_id
1 'polypeptide(L)'
;MGKKTIIAVTALALLGLGGGAYLELGGKAPAGAGEAAAEGEGSGPRGGMLLRQGDLTLELLVPEDGSPLKAWVERGGKALAPQEVVLGADVERATGEVEDLLFKASGDGLVANAGIAEPHAFTARLKLMAGKQGYDFAFTREEGKLELDAEQIEAAGITLDTARTISLAQVVSLPGEIRFNEDRTAHIVPRLPGIVDNVPANLGQAVKQGELLAVISSPQLSDQRSEFAAAQRRLSLAQSTYKREQQLWKEGISAEQEFLLARQGLQEAEIALNNARAKIAALGGNPSLQGGNRYELRAPFAGVLVEKHLTQGEPVDGTANVFTLSDLSSVWATFNVPAQLLGQVRVGSKVKVLAQALDSEVEGTVSYIGDLLGEQTRAATARVTLSNPESTWRPGLFVSVQVAEATRKEVLTVADGAVQNVDGEDVVFVRVADGFVVQPVKLGISDGQRVEVLEGLRAGSQVAAGGSFILKSELGKGSAEHGH
;
A
#
# COMPACT_ATOMS: atom_id res chain seq x y z
N MET A 1 -49.74 9.08 68.63
CA MET A 1 -50.21 9.59 67.32
C MET A 1 -49.05 9.57 66.35
N GLY A 2 -49.23 8.95 65.19
CA GLY A 2 -48.19 8.85 64.16
C GLY A 2 -48.35 7.59 63.31
N LYS A 3 -49.32 7.60 62.38
CA LYS A 3 -49.43 6.58 61.33
C LYS A 3 -48.34 6.84 60.29
N LYS A 4 -47.51 5.83 60.01
CA LYS A 4 -46.65 5.78 58.82
C LYS A 4 -47.32 4.88 57.79
N THR A 5 -47.66 5.45 56.64
CA THR A 5 -48.19 4.78 55.46
C THR A 5 -47.01 4.16 54.71
N ILE A 6 -47.04 2.86 54.46
CA ILE A 6 -46.07 2.14 53.61
C ILE A 6 -46.75 1.95 52.25
N ILE A 7 -46.20 2.57 51.21
CA ILE A 7 -46.56 2.29 49.80
C ILE A 7 -45.58 1.21 49.33
N ALA A 8 -46.12 0.03 49.01
CA ALA A 8 -45.36 -1.07 48.44
C ALA A 8 -45.26 -0.88 46.91
N VAL A 9 -44.06 -0.56 46.43
CA VAL A 9 -43.71 -0.63 45.01
C VAL A 9 -43.30 -2.07 44.74
N THR A 10 -44.12 -2.81 43.99
CA THR A 10 -43.80 -4.18 43.58
C THR A 10 -42.98 -4.09 42.28
N ALA A 11 -41.67 -4.33 42.40
CA ALA A 11 -40.77 -4.48 41.27
C ALA A 11 -41.08 -5.81 40.55
N LEU A 12 -41.44 -5.75 39.27
CA LEU A 12 -41.50 -6.94 38.42
C LEU A 12 -40.15 -7.09 37.71
N ALA A 13 -39.39 -8.11 38.12
CA ALA A 13 -38.15 -8.51 37.49
C ALA A 13 -38.47 -9.21 36.15
N LEU A 14 -37.89 -8.73 35.06
CA LEU A 14 -37.84 -9.42 33.77
C LEU A 14 -36.40 -9.91 33.57
N LEU A 15 -36.20 -11.18 33.86
CA LEU A 15 -35.03 -11.94 33.44
C LEU A 15 -35.24 -12.38 31.99
N GLY A 16 -34.28 -12.03 31.14
CA GLY A 16 -34.23 -12.49 29.77
C GLY A 16 -33.98 -13.99 29.67
N LEU A 17 -34.59 -14.60 28.66
CA LEU A 17 -34.09 -15.70 27.84
C LEU A 17 -35.05 -15.80 26.66
N GLY A 18 -34.48 -15.84 25.45
CA GLY A 18 -35.24 -15.81 24.21
C GLY A 18 -36.21 -16.99 24.04
N GLY A 19 -37.11 -16.81 23.07
CA GLY A 19 -38.12 -17.80 22.71
C GLY A 19 -39.47 -17.44 23.30
N GLY A 20 -40.43 -17.13 22.42
CA GLY A 20 -41.78 -16.70 22.78
C GLY A 20 -42.43 -17.55 23.86
N ALA A 21 -42.86 -16.88 24.93
CA ALA A 21 -43.83 -17.39 25.90
C ALA A 21 -44.37 -16.21 26.71
N TYR A 22 -45.37 -15.49 26.18
CA TYR A 22 -46.27 -14.72 27.02
C TYR A 22 -47.14 -15.74 27.79
N LEU A 23 -46.85 -15.88 29.08
CA LEU A 23 -47.47 -16.85 29.98
C LEU A 23 -49.00 -16.63 30.05
N GLU A 24 -49.74 -17.71 29.85
CA GLU A 24 -51.19 -17.77 30.03
C GLU A 24 -51.61 -17.31 31.44
N LEU A 25 -52.53 -16.35 31.50
CA LEU A 25 -53.50 -16.24 32.59
C LEU A 25 -54.88 -16.51 32.01
N GLY A 26 -55.41 -17.69 32.36
CA GLY A 26 -56.60 -18.29 31.78
C GLY A 26 -57.83 -17.37 31.75
N GLY A 27 -58.41 -17.32 30.56
CA GLY A 27 -59.71 -16.73 30.28
C GLY A 27 -60.00 -16.93 28.80
N LYS A 28 -60.83 -17.93 28.48
CA LYS A 28 -61.28 -18.30 27.14
C LYS A 28 -61.62 -17.03 26.32
N ALA A 29 -60.88 -16.79 25.24
CA ALA A 29 -61.10 -15.67 24.33
C ALA A 29 -62.51 -15.75 23.71
N PRO A 30 -63.27 -14.63 23.65
CA PRO A 30 -64.34 -14.53 22.67
C PRO A 30 -63.70 -14.36 21.28
N ALA A 31 -64.13 -15.20 20.35
CA ALA A 31 -63.75 -15.09 18.96
C ALA A 31 -64.27 -13.78 18.35
N GLY A 32 -63.40 -13.03 17.69
CA GLY A 32 -63.76 -11.98 16.73
C GLY A 32 -63.23 -10.59 17.06
N ALA A 33 -62.07 -10.23 16.50
CA ALA A 33 -61.74 -8.88 16.02
C ALA A 33 -60.48 -9.00 15.13
N GLY A 34 -60.57 -8.55 13.88
CA GLY A 34 -59.44 -8.58 12.94
C GLY A 34 -58.31 -7.66 13.39
N GLU A 35 -57.07 -8.11 13.19
CA GLU A 35 -55.85 -7.31 13.30
C GLU A 35 -55.84 -6.25 12.21
N ALA A 36 -56.30 -5.05 12.55
CA ALA A 36 -55.94 -3.83 11.83
C ALA A 36 -54.92 -3.10 12.69
N ALA A 37 -53.64 -3.26 12.35
CA ALA A 37 -52.59 -2.38 12.86
C ALA A 37 -52.87 -0.97 12.30
N ALA A 38 -52.85 0.04 13.17
CA ALA A 38 -53.06 1.40 12.73
C ALA A 38 -51.77 1.96 12.10
N GLU A 39 -51.85 2.38 10.84
CA GLU A 39 -50.79 3.11 10.15
C GLU A 39 -50.79 4.59 10.61
N GLY A 40 -49.59 5.17 10.73
CA GLY A 40 -49.42 6.49 11.33
C GLY A 40 -49.97 7.65 10.47
N GLU A 41 -50.69 8.58 11.10
CA GLU A 41 -51.23 9.79 10.46
C GLU A 41 -50.64 11.07 11.07
N GLY A 42 -49.65 11.65 10.39
CA GLY A 42 -49.15 13.00 10.63
C GLY A 42 -48.13 13.14 11.77
N SER A 43 -47.61 14.37 11.92
CA SER A 43 -46.65 14.75 12.95
C SER A 43 -47.37 15.33 14.17
N GLY A 44 -46.99 14.86 15.35
CA GLY A 44 -47.51 15.31 16.63
C GLY A 44 -46.87 16.61 17.14
N PRO A 45 -47.38 17.15 18.25
CA PRO A 45 -46.93 18.42 18.82
C PRO A 45 -45.47 18.40 19.30
N ARG A 46 -44.86 17.23 19.50
CA ARG A 46 -43.46 17.04 19.86
C ARG A 46 -42.60 16.54 18.69
N GLY A 47 -43.13 16.61 17.46
CA GLY A 47 -42.43 16.23 16.23
C GLY A 47 -42.35 14.71 16.01
N GLY A 48 -43.05 13.90 16.81
CA GLY A 48 -43.12 12.44 16.62
C GLY A 48 -44.20 12.03 15.62
N MET A 49 -44.16 10.76 15.20
CA MET A 49 -45.20 10.13 14.38
C MET A 49 -46.40 9.75 15.25
N LEU A 50 -47.63 10.06 14.80
CA LEU A 50 -48.85 9.72 15.52
C LEU A 50 -49.44 8.38 15.06
N LEU A 51 -49.55 7.43 15.98
CA LEU A 51 -50.15 6.11 15.79
C LEU A 51 -51.48 6.06 16.57
N ARG A 52 -52.61 5.80 15.92
CA ARG A 52 -53.96 5.91 16.55
C ARG A 52 -54.73 4.61 16.49
N GLN A 53 -55.20 4.11 17.64
CA GLN A 53 -56.06 2.93 17.68
C GLN A 53 -57.23 3.17 18.64
N GLY A 54 -58.43 3.33 18.06
CA GLY A 54 -59.64 3.66 18.82
C GLY A 54 -59.56 5.07 19.44
N ASP A 55 -59.66 5.14 20.76
CA ASP A 55 -59.59 6.39 21.53
C ASP A 55 -58.17 6.76 21.99
N LEU A 56 -57.17 5.93 21.68
CA LEU A 56 -55.80 6.08 22.11
C LEU A 56 -54.90 6.55 20.97
N THR A 57 -54.06 7.56 21.26
CA THR A 57 -53.06 8.11 20.35
C THR A 57 -51.68 7.94 20.99
N LEU A 58 -50.75 7.35 20.26
CA LEU A 58 -49.35 7.23 20.61
C LEU A 58 -48.54 8.16 19.69
N GLU A 59 -47.91 9.17 20.25
CA GLU A 59 -46.89 9.97 19.56
C GLU A 59 -45.53 9.32 19.80
N LEU A 60 -44.86 8.85 18.74
CA LEU A 60 -43.56 8.20 18.79
C LEU A 60 -42.51 9.03 18.05
N LEU A 61 -41.54 9.57 18.78
CA LEU A 61 -40.36 10.20 18.22
C LEU A 61 -39.24 9.17 18.08
N VAL A 62 -38.79 8.99 16.84
CA VAL A 62 -37.67 8.13 16.46
C VAL A 62 -36.54 9.02 15.93
N PRO A 63 -35.59 9.42 16.80
CA PRO A 63 -34.46 10.25 16.40
C PRO A 63 -33.61 9.58 15.31
N GLU A 64 -33.11 10.36 14.36
CA GLU A 64 -32.21 9.88 13.30
C GLU A 64 -30.77 9.68 13.79
N ASP A 65 -30.38 10.33 14.89
CA ASP A 65 -29.04 10.25 15.47
C ASP A 65 -28.79 8.99 16.32
N GLY A 66 -29.72 8.03 16.29
CA GLY A 66 -29.66 6.82 17.12
C GLY A 66 -29.94 7.06 18.61
N SER A 67 -30.38 8.26 19.01
CA SER A 67 -30.79 8.53 20.39
C SER A 67 -32.02 7.68 20.77
N PRO A 68 -32.23 7.38 22.07
CA PRO A 68 -33.36 6.59 22.52
C PRO A 68 -34.71 7.14 22.09
N LEU A 69 -35.60 6.23 21.65
CA LEU A 69 -36.96 6.57 21.23
C LEU A 69 -37.73 7.21 22.38
N LYS A 70 -38.59 8.18 22.05
CA LYS A 70 -39.47 8.83 23.02
C LYS A 70 -40.91 8.65 22.60
N ALA A 71 -41.78 8.37 23.55
CA ALA A 71 -43.19 8.14 23.28
C ALA A 71 -44.08 8.89 24.27
N TRP A 72 -45.22 9.36 23.79
CA TRP A 72 -46.25 10.00 24.60
C TRP A 72 -47.62 9.45 24.23
N VAL A 73 -48.47 9.29 25.24
CA VAL A 73 -49.74 8.59 25.08
C VAL A 73 -50.88 9.52 25.47
N GLU A 74 -51.89 9.62 24.62
CA GLU A 74 -53.12 10.35 24.88
C GLU A 74 -54.33 9.42 24.73
N ARG A 75 -55.38 9.70 25.52
CA ARG A 75 -56.68 9.05 25.37
C ARG A 75 -57.77 10.11 25.28
N GLY A 76 -58.54 10.10 24.19
CA GLY A 76 -59.59 11.09 23.94
C GLY A 76 -59.10 12.55 23.98
N GLY A 77 -57.86 12.78 23.53
CA GLY A 77 -57.21 14.11 23.51
C GLY A 77 -56.67 14.59 24.87
N LYS A 78 -56.57 13.71 25.88
CA LYS A 78 -55.93 13.99 27.17
C LYS A 78 -54.69 13.12 27.35
N ALA A 79 -53.57 13.72 27.75
CA ALA A 79 -52.35 13.00 28.07
C ALA A 79 -52.57 12.01 29.23
N LEU A 80 -52.10 10.77 29.04
CA LEU A 80 -52.02 9.77 30.09
C LEU A 80 -50.70 9.93 30.86
N ALA A 81 -50.73 9.69 32.17
CA ALA A 81 -49.50 9.70 32.95
C ALA A 81 -48.59 8.53 32.52
N PRO A 82 -47.28 8.74 32.28
CA PRO A 82 -46.38 7.68 31.82
C PRO A 82 -46.29 6.46 32.75
N GLN A 83 -46.69 6.60 34.02
CA GLN A 83 -46.73 5.51 35.01
C GLN A 83 -47.97 4.61 34.87
N GLU A 84 -49.00 5.07 34.15
CA GLU A 84 -50.26 4.35 33.93
C GLU A 84 -50.22 3.47 32.68
N VAL A 85 -49.11 3.52 31.94
CA VAL A 85 -48.91 2.82 30.67
C VAL A 85 -47.63 2.00 30.69
N VAL A 86 -47.65 0.85 30.01
CA VAL A 86 -46.46 0.04 29.74
C VAL A 86 -46.32 -0.08 28.23
N LEU A 87 -45.14 0.25 27.70
CA LEU A 87 -44.84 0.18 26.27
C LEU A 87 -43.60 -0.69 26.06
N GLY A 88 -43.69 -1.61 25.12
CA GLY A 88 -42.56 -2.34 24.54
C GLY A 88 -42.64 -2.29 23.03
N ALA A 89 -41.51 -2.54 22.36
CA ALA A 89 -41.48 -2.70 20.91
C ALA A 89 -40.54 -3.83 20.52
N ASP A 90 -40.93 -4.63 19.53
CA ASP A 90 -40.06 -5.51 18.76
C ASP A 90 -39.70 -4.83 17.44
N VAL A 91 -38.40 -4.67 17.19
CA VAL A 91 -37.86 -4.06 15.96
C VAL A 91 -37.23 -5.17 15.13
N GLU A 92 -37.88 -5.50 14.02
CA GLU A 92 -37.38 -6.48 13.04
C GLU A 92 -36.68 -5.74 11.90
N ARG A 93 -35.35 -5.89 11.81
CA ARG A 93 -34.53 -5.33 10.72
C ARG A 93 -34.81 -6.08 9.43
N ALA A 94 -34.66 -5.41 8.29
CA ALA A 94 -34.74 -6.05 6.97
C ALA A 94 -33.72 -7.19 6.76
N THR A 95 -32.63 -7.20 7.55
CA THR A 95 -31.64 -8.28 7.61
C THR A 95 -32.11 -9.51 8.41
N GLY A 96 -33.32 -9.48 8.99
CA GLY A 96 -33.95 -10.58 9.75
C GLY A 96 -33.66 -10.56 11.25
N GLU A 97 -32.99 -9.53 11.76
CA GLU A 97 -32.63 -9.41 13.17
C GLU A 97 -33.78 -8.80 13.97
N VAL A 98 -34.09 -9.35 15.15
CA VAL A 98 -35.14 -8.81 16.02
C VAL A 98 -34.51 -8.24 17.30
N GLU A 99 -34.87 -7.01 17.65
CA GLU A 99 -34.41 -6.29 18.83
C GLU A 99 -35.61 -5.86 19.70
N ASP A 100 -35.58 -6.18 20.99
CA ASP A 100 -36.62 -5.78 21.93
C ASP A 100 -36.26 -4.45 22.63
N LEU A 101 -37.14 -3.45 22.50
CA LEU A 101 -37.05 -2.18 23.18
C LEU A 101 -38.05 -2.09 24.34
N LEU A 102 -37.53 -1.67 25.50
CA LEU A 102 -38.31 -1.46 26.72
C LEU A 102 -38.35 0.02 27.05
N PHE A 103 -39.55 0.54 27.27
CA PHE A 103 -39.76 1.94 27.60
C PHE A 103 -39.92 2.13 29.10
N LYS A 104 -39.35 3.23 29.62
CA LYS A 104 -39.48 3.66 31.01
C LYS A 104 -40.03 5.07 31.09
N ALA A 105 -40.89 5.31 32.08
CA ALA A 105 -41.39 6.65 32.38
C ALA A 105 -40.24 7.62 32.67
N SER A 106 -40.20 8.74 31.96
CA SER A 106 -39.22 9.82 32.15
C SER A 106 -39.85 11.16 31.78
N GLY A 107 -39.90 12.07 32.74
CA GLY A 107 -40.57 13.38 32.57
C GLY A 107 -42.06 13.22 32.28
N ASP A 108 -42.51 13.81 31.17
CA ASP A 108 -43.89 13.80 30.70
C ASP A 108 -44.21 12.64 29.72
N GLY A 109 -43.23 11.77 29.43
CA GLY A 109 -43.35 10.68 28.46
C GLY A 109 -42.63 9.40 28.86
N LEU A 110 -42.43 8.55 27.87
CA LEU A 110 -41.73 7.26 27.92
C LEU A 110 -40.44 7.36 27.10
N VAL A 111 -39.35 6.78 27.60
CA VAL A 111 -38.05 6.74 26.91
C VAL A 111 -37.59 5.29 26.81
N ALA A 112 -37.20 4.85 25.61
CA ALA A 112 -36.66 3.52 25.38
C ALA A 112 -35.28 3.34 26.05
N ASN A 113 -34.90 2.08 26.28
CA ASN A 113 -33.57 1.71 26.77
C ASN A 113 -32.46 1.92 25.73
N ALA A 114 -32.80 1.95 24.44
CA ALA A 114 -31.89 2.16 23.32
C ALA A 114 -32.60 2.92 22.19
N GLY A 115 -31.82 3.51 21.27
CA GLY A 115 -32.31 3.97 19.98
C GLY A 115 -32.22 2.86 18.93
N ILE A 116 -32.69 3.14 17.72
CA ILE A 116 -32.55 2.21 16.59
C ILE A 116 -31.36 2.66 15.76
N ALA A 117 -30.25 1.92 15.84
CA ALA A 117 -29.07 2.20 15.02
C ALA A 117 -29.33 1.91 13.54
N GLU A 118 -28.62 2.59 12.64
CA GLU A 118 -28.68 2.34 11.21
C GLU A 118 -28.32 0.88 10.85
N PRO A 119 -28.90 0.34 9.76
CA PRO A 119 -29.84 0.98 8.84
C PRO A 119 -31.25 1.16 9.40
N HIS A 120 -31.92 2.24 8.98
CA HIS A 120 -33.32 2.52 9.30
C HIS A 120 -34.32 1.71 8.45
N ALA A 121 -33.90 0.58 7.88
CA ALA A 121 -34.77 -0.38 7.21
C ALA A 121 -35.28 -1.44 8.21
N PHE A 122 -36.45 -1.22 8.81
CA PHE A 122 -37.04 -2.09 9.82
C PHE A 122 -38.56 -1.98 9.91
N THR A 123 -39.18 -3.01 10.46
CA THR A 123 -40.56 -2.99 10.93
C THR A 123 -40.57 -3.03 12.45
N ALA A 124 -41.10 -1.99 13.09
CA ALA A 124 -41.27 -1.94 14.53
C ALA A 124 -42.73 -2.22 14.88
N ARG A 125 -42.97 -3.23 15.70
CA ARG A 125 -44.28 -3.52 16.29
C ARG A 125 -44.24 -3.09 17.75
N LEU A 126 -45.21 -2.30 18.18
CA LEU A 126 -45.29 -1.75 19.52
C LEU A 126 -46.50 -2.30 20.24
N LYS A 127 -46.29 -2.73 21.48
CA LYS A 127 -47.34 -3.20 22.38
C LYS A 127 -47.49 -2.22 23.53
N LEU A 128 -48.64 -1.58 23.59
CA LEU A 128 -48.99 -0.61 24.61
C LEU A 128 -50.10 -1.16 25.50
N MET A 129 -49.87 -1.17 26.80
CA MET A 129 -50.88 -1.52 27.82
C MET A 129 -51.25 -0.26 28.59
N ALA A 130 -52.52 0.13 28.54
CA ALA A 130 -53.07 1.24 29.31
C ALA A 130 -54.18 0.73 30.25
N GLY A 131 -53.82 0.48 31.51
CA GLY A 131 -54.68 -0.24 32.45
C GLY A 131 -54.78 -1.73 32.12
N LYS A 132 -55.99 -2.23 31.81
CA LYS A 132 -56.26 -3.63 31.41
C LYS A 132 -56.42 -3.83 29.89
N GLN A 133 -56.33 -2.76 29.11
CA GLN A 133 -56.54 -2.80 27.67
C GLN A 133 -55.19 -2.71 26.97
N GLY A 134 -54.96 -3.65 26.05
CA GLY A 134 -53.80 -3.69 25.16
C GLY A 134 -54.11 -3.05 23.82
N TYR A 135 -53.08 -2.45 23.23
CA TYR A 135 -53.10 -1.78 21.95
C TYR A 135 -51.83 -2.19 21.19
N ASP A 136 -51.99 -2.49 19.91
CA ASP A 136 -50.92 -2.93 19.03
C ASP A 136 -50.76 -1.93 17.89
N PHE A 137 -49.55 -1.44 17.72
CA PHE A 137 -49.17 -0.52 16.65
C PHE A 137 -48.04 -1.14 15.83
N ALA A 138 -47.95 -0.77 14.56
CA ALA A 138 -46.80 -1.13 13.74
C ALA A 138 -46.44 0.03 12.83
N PHE A 139 -45.14 0.20 12.57
CA PHE A 139 -44.68 1.07 11.52
C PHE A 139 -43.45 0.48 10.86
N THR A 140 -43.29 0.79 9.58
CA THR A 140 -42.14 0.35 8.79
C THR A 140 -41.38 1.58 8.31
N ARG A 141 -40.06 1.52 8.39
CA ARG A 141 -39.16 2.42 7.68
C ARG A 141 -38.37 1.60 6.67
N GLU A 142 -38.24 2.12 5.46
CA GLU A 142 -37.50 1.48 4.35
C GLU A 142 -36.34 2.36 3.85
N GLU A 143 -35.87 3.26 4.71
CA GLU A 143 -34.77 4.16 4.38
C GLU A 143 -33.49 3.36 4.10
N GLY A 144 -32.85 3.65 2.96
CA GLY A 144 -31.66 2.92 2.49
C GLY A 144 -31.94 1.52 1.92
N LYS A 145 -33.21 1.11 1.78
CA LYS A 145 -33.60 -0.13 1.09
C LYS A 145 -33.68 0.11 -0.42
N LEU A 146 -33.09 -0.80 -1.18
CA LEU A 146 -33.14 -0.83 -2.64
C LEU A 146 -33.81 -2.13 -3.06
N GLU A 147 -35.03 -2.05 -3.58
CA GLU A 147 -35.76 -3.23 -4.05
C GLU A 147 -35.22 -3.71 -5.39
N LEU A 148 -34.68 -4.93 -5.40
CA LEU A 148 -34.15 -5.59 -6.60
C LEU A 148 -34.45 -7.08 -6.53
N ASP A 149 -35.17 -7.57 -7.54
CA ASP A 149 -35.44 -9.00 -7.71
C ASP A 149 -34.19 -9.75 -8.22
N ALA A 150 -34.25 -11.09 -8.23
CA ALA A 150 -33.10 -11.91 -8.60
C ALA A 150 -32.66 -11.72 -10.08
N GLU A 151 -33.60 -11.50 -11.00
CA GLU A 151 -33.30 -11.31 -12.42
C GLU A 151 -32.63 -9.96 -12.65
N GLN A 152 -33.07 -8.91 -11.96
CA GLN A 152 -32.47 -7.58 -11.99
C GLN A 152 -31.05 -7.57 -11.43
N ILE A 153 -30.79 -8.34 -10.37
CA ILE A 153 -29.45 -8.47 -9.77
C ILE A 153 -28.47 -9.13 -10.74
N GLU A 154 -28.89 -10.22 -11.37
CA GLU A 154 -28.07 -10.91 -12.36
C GLU A 154 -27.84 -10.04 -13.60
N ALA A 155 -28.89 -9.39 -14.12
CA ALA A 155 -28.79 -8.49 -15.27
C ALA A 155 -27.89 -7.27 -14.99
N ALA A 156 -27.85 -6.79 -13.75
CA ALA A 156 -26.95 -5.72 -13.31
C ALA A 156 -25.50 -6.20 -13.10
N GLY A 157 -25.22 -7.50 -13.22
CA GLY A 157 -23.89 -8.07 -12.99
C GLY A 157 -23.43 -7.98 -11.54
N ILE A 158 -24.38 -7.90 -10.60
CA ILE A 158 -24.07 -7.81 -9.18
C ILE A 158 -23.71 -9.21 -8.67
N THR A 159 -22.53 -9.34 -8.08
CA THR A 159 -22.06 -10.59 -7.45
C THR A 159 -22.05 -10.45 -5.94
N LEU A 160 -22.33 -11.54 -5.23
CA LEU A 160 -22.38 -11.54 -3.77
C LEU A 160 -21.07 -12.07 -3.18
N ASP A 161 -20.53 -11.40 -2.17
CA ASP A 161 -19.51 -11.93 -1.26
C ASP A 161 -20.17 -12.27 0.09
N THR A 162 -19.63 -13.27 0.77
CA THR A 162 -20.09 -13.62 2.12
C THR A 162 -19.07 -13.12 3.13
N ALA A 163 -19.54 -12.31 4.08
CA ALA A 163 -18.73 -11.81 5.18
C ALA A 163 -18.21 -12.99 6.00
N ARG A 164 -16.89 -13.18 6.01
CA ARG A 164 -16.27 -14.36 6.62
C ARG A 164 -15.00 -14.02 7.37
N THR A 165 -14.76 -14.79 8.42
CA THR A 165 -13.59 -14.67 9.27
C THR A 165 -12.40 -15.36 8.61
N ILE A 166 -11.32 -14.63 8.36
CA ILE A 166 -10.08 -15.16 7.77
C ILE A 166 -8.85 -14.63 8.50
N SER A 167 -7.68 -15.16 8.15
CA SER A 167 -6.41 -14.52 8.49
C SER A 167 -6.07 -13.52 7.38
N LEU A 168 -5.92 -12.24 7.73
CA LEU A 168 -5.66 -11.15 6.79
C LEU A 168 -4.27 -10.58 7.04
N ALA A 169 -3.45 -10.52 5.99
CA ALA A 169 -2.15 -9.88 6.03
C ALA A 169 -2.30 -8.41 5.62
N GLN A 170 -1.98 -7.48 6.51
CA GLN A 170 -1.98 -6.08 6.13
C GLN A 170 -0.87 -5.85 5.08
N VAL A 171 -1.22 -5.25 3.94
CA VAL A 171 -0.26 -4.94 2.89
C VAL A 171 -0.05 -3.44 2.83
N VAL A 172 1.21 -3.00 2.96
CA VAL A 172 1.56 -1.60 2.80
C VAL A 172 2.15 -1.40 1.41
N SER A 173 1.48 -0.60 0.58
CA SER A 173 1.96 -0.21 -0.74
C SER A 173 2.75 1.09 -0.66
N LEU A 174 4.04 1.04 -0.99
CA LEU A 174 4.93 2.20 -1.01
C LEU A 174 5.37 2.52 -2.45
N PRO A 175 5.32 3.79 -2.88
CA PRO A 175 5.84 4.17 -4.18
C PRO A 175 7.37 3.99 -4.23
N GLY A 176 7.85 3.54 -5.37
CA GLY A 176 9.27 3.34 -5.63
C GLY A 176 9.63 3.54 -7.09
N GLU A 177 10.91 3.35 -7.37
CA GLU A 177 11.53 3.52 -8.69
C GLU A 177 12.58 2.44 -8.92
N ILE A 178 12.64 1.89 -10.12
CA ILE A 178 13.74 1.03 -10.57
C ILE A 178 14.96 1.90 -10.84
N ARG A 179 16.10 1.52 -10.27
CA ARG A 179 17.40 2.18 -10.44
C ARG A 179 18.47 1.18 -10.87
N PHE A 180 19.58 1.70 -11.38
CA PHE A 180 20.76 0.88 -11.62
C PHE A 180 21.20 0.20 -10.33
N ASN A 181 21.69 -1.02 -10.46
CA ASN A 181 22.45 -1.64 -9.39
C ASN A 181 23.84 -0.97 -9.38
N GLU A 182 24.06 -0.04 -8.45
CA GLU A 182 25.33 0.70 -8.36
C GLU A 182 26.52 -0.23 -8.05
N ASP A 183 26.28 -1.38 -7.38
CA ASP A 183 27.33 -2.38 -7.12
C ASP A 183 27.78 -3.10 -8.42
N ARG A 184 27.00 -2.96 -9.50
CA ARG A 184 27.30 -3.48 -10.86
C ARG A 184 27.37 -2.39 -11.91
N THR A 185 27.62 -1.15 -11.48
CA THR A 185 27.80 0.01 -12.35
C THR A 185 29.21 0.57 -12.17
N ALA A 186 29.84 0.94 -13.28
CA ALA A 186 31.14 1.60 -13.25
C ALA A 186 31.12 2.87 -14.09
N HIS A 187 31.61 3.95 -13.49
CA HIS A 187 31.98 5.16 -14.21
C HIS A 187 33.36 4.97 -14.82
N ILE A 188 33.43 5.04 -16.14
CA ILE A 188 34.66 4.88 -16.89
C ILE A 188 35.29 6.26 -17.05
N VAL A 189 36.48 6.41 -16.50
CA VAL A 189 37.26 7.65 -16.53
C VAL A 189 38.57 7.44 -17.31
N PRO A 190 39.01 8.40 -18.15
CA PRO A 190 40.34 8.35 -18.75
C PRO A 190 41.40 8.47 -17.67
N ARG A 191 42.50 7.72 -17.75
CA ARG A 191 43.63 7.86 -16.81
C ARG A 191 44.60 8.97 -17.21
N LEU A 192 44.46 9.47 -18.44
CA LEU A 192 45.36 10.42 -19.06
C LEU A 192 44.54 11.47 -19.81
N PRO A 193 44.90 12.77 -19.68
CA PRO A 193 44.29 13.81 -20.48
C PRO A 193 44.74 13.68 -21.94
N GLY A 194 43.89 14.16 -22.86
CA GLY A 194 44.17 14.15 -24.29
C GLY A 194 43.02 14.64 -25.14
N ILE A 195 43.14 14.44 -26.44
CA ILE A 195 42.08 14.74 -27.42
C ILE A 195 41.45 13.42 -27.85
N VAL A 196 40.13 13.36 -27.87
CA VAL A 196 39.40 12.16 -28.30
C VAL A 196 39.61 11.95 -29.80
N ASP A 197 40.24 10.84 -30.15
CA ASP A 197 40.57 10.49 -31.55
C ASP A 197 39.42 9.73 -32.22
N ASN A 198 38.83 8.76 -31.51
CA ASN A 198 37.69 7.98 -32.00
C ASN A 198 36.83 7.47 -30.84
N VAL A 199 35.52 7.35 -31.06
CA VAL A 199 34.56 6.82 -30.08
C VAL A 199 33.66 5.78 -30.74
N PRO A 200 34.13 4.54 -30.94
CA PRO A 200 33.34 3.49 -31.59
C PRO A 200 32.10 3.07 -30.79
N ALA A 201 32.12 3.27 -29.47
CA ALA A 201 31.01 2.89 -28.60
C ALA A 201 29.82 3.86 -28.65
N ASN A 202 28.62 3.30 -28.57
CA ASN A 202 27.35 4.02 -28.63
C ASN A 202 26.55 3.90 -27.32
N LEU A 203 25.75 4.92 -27.03
CA LEU A 203 24.77 4.88 -25.94
C LEU A 203 23.78 3.75 -26.18
N GLY A 204 23.49 2.95 -25.15
CA GLY A 204 22.62 1.77 -25.22
C GLY A 204 23.28 0.52 -25.81
N GLN A 205 24.53 0.58 -26.26
CA GLN A 205 25.24 -0.58 -26.78
C GLN A 205 25.61 -1.55 -25.66
N ALA A 206 25.32 -2.84 -25.86
CA ALA A 206 25.89 -3.91 -25.06
C ALA A 206 27.34 -4.17 -25.47
N VAL A 207 28.24 -4.19 -24.50
CA VAL A 207 29.68 -4.37 -24.70
C VAL A 207 30.20 -5.55 -23.88
N LYS A 208 31.27 -6.18 -24.37
CA LYS A 208 31.98 -7.24 -23.65
C LYS A 208 33.14 -6.68 -22.85
N GLN A 209 33.60 -7.43 -21.85
CA GLN A 209 34.82 -7.10 -21.14
C GLN A 209 36.01 -6.95 -22.12
N GLY A 210 36.76 -5.87 -21.98
CA GLY A 210 37.90 -5.52 -22.82
C GLY A 210 37.56 -4.88 -24.17
N GLU A 211 36.27 -4.74 -24.52
CA GLU A 211 35.84 -4.09 -25.76
C GLU A 211 36.28 -2.62 -25.79
N LEU A 212 36.69 -2.15 -26.98
CA LEU A 212 37.19 -0.80 -27.16
C LEU A 212 36.03 0.20 -27.13
N LEU A 213 36.08 1.14 -26.19
CA LEU A 213 35.04 2.17 -26.02
C LEU A 213 35.42 3.48 -26.71
N ALA A 214 36.66 3.93 -26.50
CA ALA A 214 37.19 5.16 -27.07
C ALA A 214 38.71 5.07 -27.24
N VAL A 215 39.25 5.92 -28.12
CA VAL A 215 40.69 6.14 -28.29
C VAL A 215 40.96 7.61 -28.03
N ILE A 216 41.92 7.88 -27.15
CA ILE A 216 42.34 9.22 -26.75
C ILE A 216 43.79 9.40 -27.16
N SER A 217 44.07 10.49 -27.86
CA SER A 217 45.41 10.94 -28.21
C SER A 217 46.00 11.74 -27.06
N SER A 218 46.93 11.14 -26.30
CA SER A 218 47.53 11.71 -25.10
C SER A 218 49.01 12.09 -25.32
N PRO A 219 49.36 13.38 -25.24
CA PRO A 219 50.77 13.82 -25.28
C PRO A 219 51.60 13.19 -24.16
N GLN A 220 51.05 13.08 -22.96
CA GLN A 220 51.74 12.53 -21.81
C GLN A 220 52.14 11.06 -22.03
N LEU A 221 51.28 10.24 -22.67
CA LEU A 221 51.64 8.86 -23.03
C LEU A 221 52.77 8.83 -24.08
N SER A 222 52.74 9.77 -25.03
CA SER A 222 53.78 9.92 -26.05
C SER A 222 55.15 10.19 -25.42
N ASP A 223 55.21 11.08 -24.43
CA ASP A 223 56.44 11.41 -23.71
C ASP A 223 56.99 10.18 -22.96
N GLN A 224 56.13 9.43 -22.25
CA GLN A 224 56.56 8.24 -21.53
C GLN A 224 57.05 7.14 -22.47
N ARG A 225 56.39 6.93 -23.63
CA ARG A 225 56.84 5.98 -24.66
C ARG A 225 58.18 6.40 -25.28
N SER A 226 58.39 7.69 -25.47
CA SER A 226 59.67 8.23 -25.98
C SER A 226 60.81 8.00 -25.00
N GLU A 227 60.59 8.21 -23.70
CA GLU A 227 61.59 7.92 -22.67
C GLU A 227 61.89 6.42 -22.56
N PHE A 228 60.86 5.56 -22.66
CA PHE A 228 61.06 4.12 -22.70
C PHE A 228 61.89 3.67 -23.91
N ALA A 229 61.63 4.23 -25.10
CA ALA A 229 62.43 3.96 -26.29
C ALA A 229 63.88 4.41 -26.11
N ALA A 230 64.11 5.60 -25.54
CA ALA A 230 65.45 6.10 -25.24
C ALA A 230 66.19 5.19 -24.24
N ALA A 231 65.53 4.78 -23.16
CA ALA A 231 66.09 3.86 -22.16
C ALA A 231 66.45 2.49 -22.78
N GLN A 232 65.63 1.97 -23.68
CA GLN A 232 65.92 0.72 -24.38
C GLN A 232 67.17 0.81 -25.26
N ARG A 233 67.35 1.94 -25.97
CA ARG A 233 68.55 2.19 -26.78
C ARG A 233 69.81 2.38 -25.91
N ARG A 234 69.69 3.09 -24.78
CA ARG A 234 70.76 3.22 -23.79
C ARG A 234 71.18 1.87 -23.23
N LEU A 235 70.23 1.02 -22.87
CA LEU A 235 70.52 -0.34 -22.41
C LEU A 235 71.24 -1.18 -23.47
N SER A 236 70.77 -1.15 -24.71
CA SER A 236 71.42 -1.88 -25.81
C SER A 236 72.88 -1.44 -26.02
N LEU A 237 73.17 -0.14 -25.90
CA LEU A 237 74.53 0.39 -25.97
C LEU A 237 75.36 -0.07 -24.76
N ALA A 238 74.84 0.09 -23.55
CA ALA A 238 75.53 -0.28 -22.31
C ALA A 238 75.84 -1.79 -22.26
N GLN A 239 74.93 -2.65 -22.73
CA GLN A 239 75.16 -4.09 -22.87
C GLN A 239 76.31 -4.41 -23.82
N SER A 240 76.38 -3.71 -24.95
CA SER A 240 77.44 -3.93 -25.95
C SER A 240 78.81 -3.46 -25.43
N THR A 241 78.83 -2.31 -24.75
CA THR A 241 80.04 -1.77 -24.09
C THR A 241 80.49 -2.71 -22.97
N TYR A 242 79.60 -3.13 -22.08
CA TYR A 242 79.91 -4.07 -21.00
C TYR A 242 80.49 -5.38 -21.53
N LYS A 243 79.88 -5.99 -22.57
CA LYS A 243 80.40 -7.22 -23.18
C LYS A 243 81.80 -7.03 -23.76
N ARG A 244 82.06 -5.90 -24.40
CA ARG A 244 83.37 -5.57 -24.97
C ARG A 244 84.42 -5.38 -23.88
N GLU A 245 84.13 -4.56 -22.87
CA GLU A 245 85.07 -4.31 -21.77
C GLU A 245 85.31 -5.55 -20.91
N GLN A 246 84.29 -6.39 -20.71
CA GLN A 246 84.44 -7.66 -20.03
C GLN A 246 85.42 -8.59 -20.77
N GLN A 247 85.38 -8.63 -22.11
CA GLN A 247 86.29 -9.45 -22.90
C GLN A 247 87.72 -8.90 -22.85
N LEU A 248 87.90 -7.60 -23.09
CA LEU A 248 89.21 -6.95 -23.07
C LEU A 248 89.88 -7.06 -21.70
N TRP A 249 89.12 -6.95 -20.61
CA TRP A 249 89.63 -7.10 -19.25
C TRP A 249 90.07 -8.55 -18.96
N LYS A 250 89.29 -9.54 -19.40
CA LYS A 250 89.66 -10.97 -19.30
C LYS A 250 90.92 -11.32 -20.09
N GLU A 251 91.15 -10.63 -21.21
CA GLU A 251 92.34 -10.78 -22.04
C GLU A 251 93.55 -9.97 -21.51
N GLY A 252 93.37 -9.18 -20.44
CA GLY A 252 94.42 -8.34 -19.86
C GLY A 252 94.78 -7.09 -20.68
N ILE A 253 93.89 -6.67 -21.58
CA ILE A 253 94.09 -5.55 -22.50
C ILE A 253 93.60 -4.23 -21.90
N SER A 254 92.43 -4.24 -21.22
CA SER A 254 91.83 -3.04 -20.61
C SER A 254 92.01 -2.99 -19.08
N ALA A 255 91.89 -1.79 -18.50
CA ALA A 255 92.04 -1.60 -17.06
C ALA A 255 90.79 -2.07 -16.29
N GLU A 256 90.95 -2.59 -15.07
CA GLU A 256 89.81 -3.00 -14.22
C GLU A 256 88.80 -1.87 -14.00
N GLN A 257 89.29 -0.62 -13.88
CA GLN A 257 88.45 0.56 -13.75
C GLN A 257 87.49 0.73 -14.95
N GLU A 258 87.94 0.46 -16.18
CA GLU A 258 87.11 0.57 -17.39
C GLU A 258 86.00 -0.49 -17.40
N PHE A 259 86.31 -1.72 -16.98
CA PHE A 259 85.32 -2.77 -16.76
C PHE A 259 84.29 -2.40 -15.69
N LEU A 260 84.73 -1.86 -14.55
CA LEU A 260 83.83 -1.43 -13.47
C LEU A 260 82.90 -0.30 -13.90
N LEU A 261 83.42 0.69 -14.66
CA LEU A 261 82.62 1.77 -15.24
C LEU A 261 81.59 1.24 -16.25
N ALA A 262 81.99 0.29 -17.11
CA ALA A 262 81.07 -0.33 -18.06
C ALA A 262 79.98 -1.16 -17.34
N ARG A 263 80.32 -1.83 -16.24
CA ARG A 263 79.36 -2.55 -15.38
C ARG A 263 78.37 -1.60 -14.72
N GLN A 264 78.85 -0.49 -14.16
CA GLN A 264 78.00 0.55 -13.59
C GLN A 264 77.05 1.13 -14.65
N GLY A 265 77.57 1.49 -15.83
CA GLY A 265 76.75 2.02 -16.93
C GLY A 265 75.66 1.04 -17.40
N LEU A 266 75.93 -0.27 -17.39
CA LEU A 266 74.91 -1.29 -17.63
C LEU A 266 73.81 -1.27 -16.55
N GLN A 267 74.20 -1.28 -15.27
CA GLN A 267 73.24 -1.26 -14.15
C GLN A 267 72.36 0.01 -14.18
N GLU A 268 72.95 1.17 -14.44
CA GLU A 268 72.21 2.44 -14.56
C GLU A 268 71.19 2.39 -15.71
N ALA A 269 71.57 1.83 -16.86
CA ALA A 269 70.68 1.69 -18.00
C ALA A 269 69.54 0.68 -17.75
N GLU A 270 69.80 -0.40 -17.00
CA GLU A 270 68.79 -1.37 -16.57
C GLU A 270 67.76 -0.72 -15.63
N ILE A 271 68.22 0.07 -14.64
CA ILE A 271 67.36 0.82 -13.73
C ILE A 271 66.50 1.82 -14.51
N ALA A 272 67.10 2.57 -15.43
CA ALA A 272 66.37 3.54 -16.25
C ALA A 272 65.26 2.88 -17.08
N LEU A 273 65.54 1.73 -17.71
CA LEU A 273 64.54 0.99 -18.48
C LEU A 273 63.41 0.47 -17.59
N ASN A 274 63.74 -0.09 -16.42
CA ASN A 274 62.74 -0.59 -15.47
C ASN A 274 61.84 0.55 -14.97
N ASN A 275 62.41 1.72 -14.66
CA ASN A 275 61.67 2.90 -14.26
C ASN A 275 60.73 3.39 -15.38
N ALA A 276 61.21 3.46 -16.62
CA ALA A 276 60.37 3.85 -17.76
C ALA A 276 59.22 2.86 -18.01
N ARG A 277 59.48 1.55 -17.88
CA ARG A 277 58.45 0.50 -17.98
C ARG A 277 57.41 0.64 -16.88
N ALA A 278 57.83 0.85 -15.63
CA ALA A 278 56.93 1.02 -14.50
C ALA A 278 56.03 2.25 -14.65
N LYS A 279 56.56 3.37 -15.16
CA LYS A 279 55.77 4.59 -15.45
C LYS A 279 54.67 4.35 -16.47
N ILE A 280 54.94 3.65 -17.58
CA ILE A 280 53.91 3.33 -18.58
C ILE A 280 52.84 2.39 -18.00
N ALA A 281 53.26 1.37 -17.25
CA ALA A 281 52.34 0.41 -16.62
C ALA A 281 51.40 1.08 -15.60
N ALA A 282 51.91 2.03 -14.80
CA ALA A 282 51.11 2.79 -13.84
C ALA A 282 49.96 3.58 -14.50
N LEU A 283 50.15 4.01 -15.75
CA LEU A 283 49.15 4.72 -16.54
C LEU A 283 48.12 3.78 -17.19
N GLY A 284 48.19 2.47 -16.94
CA GLY A 284 47.36 1.46 -17.59
C GLY A 284 47.77 1.21 -19.06
N GLY A 285 48.92 1.72 -19.47
CA GLY A 285 49.46 1.54 -20.82
C GLY A 285 50.24 0.23 -20.95
N ASN A 286 50.17 -0.38 -22.13
CA ASN A 286 51.10 -1.45 -22.50
C ASN A 286 52.45 -0.81 -22.90
N PRO A 287 53.61 -1.27 -22.40
CA PRO A 287 54.96 -0.79 -22.79
C PRO A 287 55.34 -1.11 -24.24
N SER A 288 54.37 -1.37 -25.11
CA SER A 288 54.56 -1.45 -26.55
C SER A 288 54.87 -0.09 -27.14
N LEU A 289 55.88 -0.06 -28.03
CA LEU A 289 56.22 1.08 -28.87
C LEU A 289 55.23 1.28 -30.02
N GLN A 290 54.36 0.29 -30.28
CA GLN A 290 53.31 0.38 -31.29
C GLN A 290 52.11 1.14 -30.70
N GLY A 291 51.70 2.23 -31.34
CA GLY A 291 50.52 3.02 -30.96
C GLY A 291 50.76 4.50 -30.67
N GLY A 292 52.01 4.98 -30.68
CA GLY A 292 52.32 6.42 -30.59
C GLY A 292 51.73 7.08 -29.34
N ASN A 293 50.89 8.09 -29.52
CA ASN A 293 50.19 8.79 -28.44
C ASN A 293 48.78 8.22 -28.12
N ARG A 294 48.37 7.12 -28.77
CA ARG A 294 47.02 6.55 -28.61
C ARG A 294 46.90 5.77 -27.30
N TYR A 295 45.93 6.18 -26.49
CA TYR A 295 45.47 5.54 -25.27
C TYR A 295 44.08 4.95 -25.52
N GLU A 296 43.93 3.65 -25.30
CA GLU A 296 42.68 2.93 -25.54
C GLU A 296 41.89 2.81 -24.23
N LEU A 297 40.66 3.30 -24.25
CA LEU A 297 39.71 3.13 -23.15
C LEU A 297 38.85 1.90 -23.43
N ARG A 298 38.86 0.94 -22.50
CA ARG A 298 38.20 -0.37 -22.68
C ARG A 298 37.22 -0.68 -21.55
N ALA A 299 36.21 -1.48 -21.85
CA ALA A 299 35.19 -1.88 -20.88
C ALA A 299 35.79 -2.81 -19.79
N PRO A 300 35.61 -2.51 -18.49
CA PRO A 300 36.15 -3.33 -17.41
C PRO A 300 35.41 -4.66 -17.20
N PHE A 301 34.15 -4.75 -17.61
CA PHE A 301 33.29 -5.94 -17.58
C PHE A 301 32.26 -5.89 -18.71
N ALA A 302 31.44 -6.93 -18.87
CA ALA A 302 30.37 -6.95 -19.87
C ALA A 302 29.11 -6.26 -19.33
N GLY A 303 28.49 -5.37 -20.11
CA GLY A 303 27.33 -4.59 -19.67
C GLY A 303 26.78 -3.70 -20.77
N VAL A 304 25.93 -2.74 -20.42
CA VAL A 304 25.33 -1.77 -21.32
C VAL A 304 25.84 -0.37 -21.00
N LEU A 305 26.21 0.39 -22.02
CA LEU A 305 26.57 1.80 -21.87
C LEU A 305 25.30 2.62 -21.64
N VAL A 306 25.10 3.09 -20.41
CA VAL A 306 23.90 3.83 -20.00
C VAL A 306 24.09 5.34 -20.08
N GLU A 307 25.33 5.81 -20.12
CA GLU A 307 25.67 7.21 -20.38
C GLU A 307 26.93 7.32 -21.25
N LYS A 308 27.02 8.39 -22.04
CA LYS A 308 28.15 8.74 -22.90
C LYS A 308 28.33 10.26 -22.89
N HIS A 309 29.45 10.72 -22.37
CA HIS A 309 29.85 12.13 -22.31
C HIS A 309 31.18 12.33 -23.04
N LEU A 310 31.27 11.83 -24.28
CA LEU A 310 32.50 11.91 -25.05
C LEU A 310 32.22 12.01 -26.56
N THR A 311 32.79 13.02 -27.19
CA THR A 311 32.69 13.26 -28.63
C THR A 311 34.06 13.28 -29.29
N GLN A 312 34.14 12.86 -30.56
CA GLN A 312 35.37 12.93 -31.33
C GLN A 312 35.86 14.39 -31.47
N GLY A 313 37.16 14.61 -31.29
CA GLY A 313 37.80 15.93 -31.35
C GLY A 313 37.75 16.72 -30.04
N GLU A 314 37.01 16.26 -29.04
CA GLU A 314 36.86 16.91 -27.76
C GLU A 314 38.13 16.74 -26.89
N PRO A 315 38.60 17.79 -26.19
CA PRO A 315 39.60 17.63 -25.14
C PRO A 315 38.97 17.00 -23.90
N VAL A 316 39.65 16.02 -23.32
CA VAL A 316 39.18 15.33 -22.11
C VAL A 316 40.29 15.29 -21.06
N ASP A 317 39.91 15.47 -19.79
CA ASP A 317 40.81 15.37 -18.66
C ASP A 317 40.89 13.93 -18.10
N GLY A 318 41.82 13.71 -17.16
CA GLY A 318 42.05 12.40 -16.52
C GLY A 318 41.08 12.06 -15.38
N THR A 319 40.01 12.83 -15.21
CA THR A 319 39.03 12.71 -14.11
C THR A 319 37.57 12.74 -14.59
N ALA A 320 37.35 13.03 -15.87
CA ALA A 320 36.03 13.14 -16.47
C ALA A 320 35.35 11.78 -16.55
N ASN A 321 34.09 11.72 -16.11
CA ASN A 321 33.22 10.56 -16.28
C ASN A 321 32.72 10.52 -17.74
N VAL A 322 33.41 9.75 -18.58
CA VAL A 322 33.14 9.74 -20.03
C VAL A 322 32.12 8.69 -20.47
N PHE A 323 32.00 7.60 -19.71
CA PHE A 323 30.94 6.61 -19.87
C PHE A 323 30.44 6.13 -18.51
N THR A 324 29.19 5.72 -18.46
CA THR A 324 28.66 4.89 -17.36
C THR A 324 28.29 3.54 -17.96
N LEU A 325 28.90 2.47 -17.46
CA LEU A 325 28.68 1.09 -17.88
C LEU A 325 27.96 0.35 -16.76
N SER A 326 26.80 -0.24 -17.05
CA SER A 326 26.00 -0.95 -16.04
C SER A 326 25.64 -2.36 -16.53
N ASP A 327 25.73 -3.35 -15.66
CA ASP A 327 25.16 -4.67 -15.90
C ASP A 327 23.69 -4.70 -15.48
N LEU A 328 22.80 -4.60 -16.48
CA LEU A 328 21.35 -4.51 -16.30
C LEU A 328 20.66 -5.85 -16.00
N SER A 329 21.40 -6.96 -15.93
CA SER A 329 20.85 -8.26 -15.50
C SER A 329 20.39 -8.27 -14.04
N SER A 330 20.79 -7.26 -13.25
CA SER A 330 20.29 -6.99 -11.92
C SER A 330 20.02 -5.50 -11.77
N VAL A 331 18.85 -5.16 -11.21
CA VAL A 331 18.45 -3.79 -10.91
C VAL A 331 17.99 -3.67 -9.47
N TRP A 332 17.88 -2.44 -8.98
CA TRP A 332 17.30 -2.17 -7.66
C TRP A 332 15.92 -1.55 -7.79
N ALA A 333 14.93 -2.06 -7.08
CA ALA A 333 13.73 -1.30 -6.78
C ALA A 333 13.99 -0.51 -5.49
N THR A 334 14.05 0.80 -5.58
CA THR A 334 14.25 1.70 -4.44
C THR A 334 12.92 2.34 -4.05
N PHE A 335 12.65 2.42 -2.76
CA PHE A 335 11.40 2.96 -2.23
C PHE A 335 11.65 3.62 -0.87
N ASN A 336 10.79 4.55 -0.49
CA ASN A 336 10.93 5.29 0.75
C ASN A 336 10.03 4.68 1.83
N VAL A 337 10.60 4.38 3.00
CA VAL A 337 9.89 3.84 4.16
C VAL A 337 9.71 4.95 5.19
N PRO A 338 8.48 5.44 5.42
CA PRO A 338 8.17 6.42 6.46
C PRO A 338 8.59 5.95 7.85
N ALA A 339 8.95 6.89 8.72
CA ALA A 339 9.42 6.59 10.08
C ALA A 339 8.46 5.70 10.89
N GLN A 340 7.15 5.86 10.70
CA GLN A 340 6.11 5.08 11.37
C GLN A 340 6.12 3.59 10.98
N LEU A 341 6.66 3.27 9.81
CA LEU A 341 6.67 1.92 9.23
C LEU A 341 8.03 1.20 9.40
N LEU A 342 9.06 1.89 9.89
CA LEU A 342 10.41 1.30 10.09
C LEU A 342 10.44 0.16 11.11
N GLY A 343 9.46 0.09 12.02
CA GLY A 343 9.32 -1.06 12.92
C GLY A 343 8.92 -2.35 12.22
N GLN A 344 8.25 -2.23 11.06
CA GLN A 344 7.60 -3.30 10.33
C GLN A 344 8.40 -3.71 9.08
N VAL A 345 9.02 -2.76 8.39
CA VAL A 345 9.88 -3.04 7.22
C VAL A 345 11.32 -3.24 7.70
N ARG A 346 11.86 -4.44 7.49
CA ARG A 346 13.23 -4.80 7.88
C ARG A 346 13.99 -5.41 6.71
N VAL A 347 15.31 -5.39 6.80
CA VAL A 347 16.14 -6.20 5.89
C VAL A 347 15.71 -7.66 6.02
N GLY A 348 15.44 -8.32 4.89
CA GLY A 348 14.86 -9.67 4.85
C GLY A 348 13.35 -9.72 4.70
N SER A 349 12.62 -8.60 4.81
CA SER A 349 11.18 -8.57 4.52
C SER A 349 10.90 -8.99 3.08
N LYS A 350 9.94 -9.89 2.89
CA LYS A 350 9.43 -10.26 1.56
C LYS A 350 8.55 -9.13 1.04
N VAL A 351 8.72 -8.80 -0.23
CA VAL A 351 7.98 -7.74 -0.89
C VAL A 351 7.57 -8.17 -2.29
N LYS A 352 6.48 -7.59 -2.78
CA LYS A 352 6.04 -7.73 -4.15
C LYS A 352 6.21 -6.38 -4.85
N VAL A 353 6.96 -6.36 -5.94
CA VAL A 353 7.20 -5.15 -6.74
C VAL A 353 6.31 -5.21 -7.97
N LEU A 354 5.49 -4.19 -8.18
CA LEU A 354 4.52 -4.11 -9.26
C LEU A 354 4.81 -2.91 -10.15
N ALA A 355 4.91 -3.13 -11.45
CA ALA A 355 4.92 -2.09 -12.46
C ALA A 355 3.57 -2.08 -13.18
N GLN A 356 2.64 -1.22 -12.75
CA GLN A 356 1.29 -1.13 -13.33
C GLN A 356 1.32 -0.88 -14.84
N ALA A 357 2.25 -0.05 -15.32
CA ALA A 357 2.38 0.27 -16.74
C ALA A 357 2.76 -0.92 -17.62
N LEU A 358 3.32 -1.98 -17.04
CA LEU A 358 3.80 -3.17 -17.75
C LEU A 358 3.01 -4.44 -17.40
N ASP A 359 1.97 -4.32 -16.56
CA ASP A 359 1.25 -5.46 -15.96
C ASP A 359 2.21 -6.56 -15.47
N SER A 360 3.31 -6.13 -14.85
CA SER A 360 4.43 -6.98 -14.47
C SER A 360 4.62 -6.92 -12.95
N GLU A 361 4.84 -8.08 -12.36
CA GLU A 361 5.10 -8.23 -10.93
C GLU A 361 6.28 -9.16 -10.69
N VAL A 362 7.01 -8.90 -9.62
CA VAL A 362 8.11 -9.76 -9.18
C VAL A 362 8.20 -9.76 -7.66
N GLU A 363 8.41 -10.94 -7.09
CA GLU A 363 8.72 -11.08 -5.67
C GLU A 363 10.20 -10.77 -5.43
N GLY A 364 10.47 -10.07 -4.34
CA GLY A 364 11.82 -9.73 -3.91
C GLY A 364 11.96 -9.73 -2.40
N THR A 365 13.16 -9.41 -1.95
CA THR A 365 13.46 -9.27 -0.53
C THR A 365 14.20 -7.96 -0.31
N VAL A 366 13.81 -7.23 0.73
CA VAL A 366 14.50 -5.98 1.12
C VAL A 366 15.95 -6.32 1.47
N SER A 367 16.89 -5.82 0.68
CA SER A 367 18.33 -6.10 0.83
C SER A 367 19.05 -5.03 1.65
N TYR A 368 18.46 -3.84 1.80
CA TYR A 368 19.02 -2.75 2.61
C TYR A 368 17.95 -1.71 2.94
N ILE A 369 18.13 -1.06 4.09
CA ILE A 369 17.37 0.10 4.56
C ILE A 369 18.40 1.09 5.09
N GLY A 370 18.34 2.34 4.65
CA GLY A 370 19.26 3.38 5.09
C GLY A 370 18.99 3.85 6.52
N ASP A 371 20.06 4.09 7.28
CA ASP A 371 19.96 4.60 8.66
C ASP A 371 19.59 6.09 8.70
N LEU A 372 19.87 6.82 7.62
CA LEU A 372 19.58 8.24 7.51
C LEU A 372 18.20 8.47 6.92
N LEU A 373 17.36 9.22 7.64
CA LEU A 373 16.09 9.71 7.12
C LEU A 373 16.36 10.95 6.28
N GLY A 374 15.80 11.00 5.06
CA GLY A 374 15.92 12.20 4.23
C GLY A 374 15.32 13.42 4.92
N GLU A 375 16.01 14.56 4.92
CA GLU A 375 15.55 15.76 5.64
C GLU A 375 14.17 16.24 5.18
N GLN A 376 13.90 16.13 3.88
CA GLN A 376 12.61 16.52 3.28
C GLN A 376 11.54 15.42 3.41
N THR A 377 11.92 14.16 3.23
CA THR A 377 10.97 13.04 3.16
C THR A 377 10.66 12.43 4.52
N ARG A 378 11.53 12.63 5.52
CA ARG A 378 11.50 11.98 6.84
C ARG A 378 11.32 10.45 6.75
N ALA A 379 11.86 9.87 5.69
CA ALA A 379 11.74 8.46 5.36
C ALA A 379 13.13 7.88 5.10
N ALA A 380 13.29 6.58 5.43
CA ALA A 380 14.49 5.84 5.09
C ALA A 380 14.39 5.31 3.66
N THR A 381 15.47 5.38 2.89
CA THR A 381 15.53 4.72 1.59
C THR A 381 15.78 3.23 1.78
N ALA A 382 14.85 2.40 1.30
CA ALA A 382 15.00 0.96 1.22
C ALA A 382 15.24 0.52 -0.23
N ARG A 383 15.91 -0.62 -0.41
CA ARG A 383 16.13 -1.22 -1.73
C ARG A 383 15.86 -2.72 -1.74
N VAL A 384 15.35 -3.19 -2.87
CA VAL A 384 15.13 -4.59 -3.21
C VAL A 384 16.01 -4.90 -4.40
N THR A 385 16.78 -5.99 -4.33
CA THR A 385 17.58 -6.43 -5.47
C THR A 385 16.75 -7.37 -6.34
N LEU A 386 16.56 -7.01 -7.61
CA LEU A 386 15.76 -7.76 -8.56
C LEU A 386 16.65 -8.37 -9.64
N SER A 387 16.34 -9.61 -10.03
CA SER A 387 16.90 -10.23 -11.22
C SER A 387 16.13 -9.74 -12.46
N ASN A 388 16.85 -9.44 -13.54
CA ASN A 388 16.30 -8.80 -14.73
C ASN A 388 16.87 -9.42 -16.03
N PRO A 389 16.79 -10.74 -16.23
CA PRO A 389 17.37 -11.41 -17.40
C PRO A 389 16.75 -10.93 -18.72
N GLU A 390 15.44 -10.66 -18.73
CA GLU A 390 14.69 -10.19 -19.92
C GLU A 390 14.76 -8.68 -20.13
N SER A 391 15.48 -7.94 -19.27
CA SER A 391 15.57 -6.47 -19.31
C SER A 391 14.21 -5.74 -19.26
N THR A 392 13.19 -6.36 -18.68
CA THR A 392 11.84 -5.79 -18.48
C THR A 392 11.87 -4.63 -17.49
N TRP A 393 12.64 -4.78 -16.40
CA TRP A 393 12.76 -3.77 -15.36
C TRP A 393 13.79 -2.72 -15.77
N ARG A 394 13.33 -1.64 -16.39
CA ARG A 394 14.19 -0.55 -16.87
C ARG A 394 14.39 0.50 -15.78
N PRO A 395 15.64 0.94 -15.51
CA PRO A 395 15.91 2.08 -14.65
C PRO A 395 15.12 3.33 -15.07
N GLY A 396 14.58 4.05 -14.09
CA GLY A 396 13.63 5.17 -14.27
C GLY A 396 12.15 4.76 -14.21
N LEU A 397 11.83 3.47 -14.18
CA LEU A 397 10.45 3.00 -14.11
C LEU A 397 9.88 3.17 -12.70
N PHE A 398 8.71 3.81 -12.58
CA PHE A 398 7.95 3.87 -11.34
C PHE A 398 7.29 2.52 -11.01
N VAL A 399 7.36 2.12 -9.74
CA VAL A 399 6.80 0.87 -9.24
C VAL A 399 6.07 1.08 -7.91
N SER A 400 5.16 0.18 -7.59
CA SER A 400 4.62 0.01 -6.23
C SER A 400 5.33 -1.16 -5.57
N VAL A 401 5.83 -0.94 -4.35
CA VAL A 401 6.44 -1.98 -3.51
C VAL A 401 5.46 -2.31 -2.40
N GLN A 402 4.84 -3.48 -2.49
CA GLN A 402 3.95 -4.02 -1.49
C GLN A 402 4.76 -4.81 -0.47
N VAL A 403 4.73 -4.35 0.78
CA VAL A 403 5.36 -5.03 1.92
C VAL A 403 4.27 -5.70 2.74
N ALA A 404 4.36 -7.02 2.89
CA ALA A 404 3.44 -7.76 3.75
C ALA A 404 3.79 -7.50 5.22
N GLU A 405 2.81 -7.06 6.00
CA GLU A 405 2.89 -6.88 7.44
C GLU A 405 2.47 -8.16 8.19
N ALA A 406 2.40 -8.06 9.52
CA ALA A 406 1.92 -9.11 10.40
C ALA A 406 0.49 -9.53 10.04
N THR A 407 0.27 -10.84 9.95
CA THR A 407 -1.05 -11.43 9.72
C THR A 407 -1.91 -11.30 10.97
N ARG A 408 -3.05 -10.61 10.88
CA ARG A 408 -4.09 -10.69 11.91
C ARG A 408 -4.93 -11.92 11.66
N LYS A 409 -5.07 -12.74 12.70
CA LYS A 409 -5.90 -13.94 12.65
C LYS A 409 -7.32 -13.59 13.06
N GLU A 410 -8.26 -14.30 12.47
CA GLU A 410 -9.66 -14.30 12.88
C GLU A 410 -10.35 -12.93 12.77
N VAL A 411 -10.11 -12.21 11.67
CA VAL A 411 -10.77 -10.94 11.38
C VAL A 411 -11.94 -11.15 10.41
N LEU A 412 -13.08 -10.50 10.67
CA LEU A 412 -14.23 -10.51 9.76
C LEU A 412 -13.88 -9.68 8.52
N THR A 413 -14.10 -10.22 7.32
CA THR A 413 -13.73 -9.53 6.08
C THR A 413 -14.81 -9.61 5.03
N VAL A 414 -14.84 -8.60 4.18
CA VAL A 414 -15.56 -8.57 2.90
C VAL A 414 -14.58 -8.34 1.75
N ALA A 415 -14.98 -8.68 0.53
CA ALA A 415 -14.24 -8.30 -0.67
C ALA A 415 -14.08 -6.77 -0.74
N ASP A 416 -12.91 -6.28 -1.17
CA ASP A 416 -12.62 -4.84 -1.28
C ASP A 416 -13.65 -4.11 -2.15
N GLY A 417 -14.06 -4.72 -3.28
CA GLY A 417 -15.10 -4.18 -4.14
C GLY A 417 -16.50 -4.10 -3.52
N ALA A 418 -16.75 -4.73 -2.37
CA ALA A 418 -18.04 -4.62 -1.66
C ALA A 418 -18.18 -3.32 -0.88
N VAL A 419 -17.06 -2.69 -0.54
CA VAL A 419 -17.04 -1.42 0.20
C VAL A 419 -17.31 -0.28 -0.77
N GLN A 420 -18.26 0.57 -0.43
CA GLN A 420 -18.56 1.81 -1.14
C GLN A 420 -18.51 2.98 -0.17
N ASN A 421 -18.18 4.17 -0.67
CA ASN A 421 -18.27 5.39 0.12
C ASN A 421 -19.53 6.16 -0.29
N VAL A 422 -20.46 6.40 0.63
CA VAL A 422 -21.70 7.16 0.43
C VAL A 422 -21.68 8.34 1.41
N ASP A 423 -21.76 9.56 0.89
CA ASP A 423 -21.75 10.80 1.69
C ASP A 423 -20.60 10.94 2.69
N GLY A 424 -19.45 10.33 2.38
CA GLY A 424 -18.25 10.36 3.23
C GLY A 424 -18.14 9.18 4.20
N GLU A 425 -19.16 8.33 4.29
CA GLU A 425 -19.19 7.14 5.15
C GLU A 425 -18.96 5.86 4.36
N ASP A 426 -18.26 4.90 4.99
CA ASP A 426 -18.01 3.59 4.39
C ASP A 426 -19.20 2.67 4.63
N VAL A 427 -19.76 2.14 3.55
CA VAL A 427 -20.97 1.32 3.56
C VAL A 427 -20.80 0.05 2.73
N VAL A 428 -21.59 -0.97 3.06
CA VAL A 428 -21.79 -2.17 2.25
C VAL A 428 -23.27 -2.36 1.97
N PHE A 429 -23.62 -2.96 0.84
CA PHE A 429 -25.00 -3.29 0.51
C PHE A 429 -25.31 -4.73 0.92
N VAL A 430 -26.05 -4.92 2.01
CA VAL A 430 -26.39 -6.23 2.56
C VAL A 430 -27.60 -6.79 1.82
N ARG A 431 -27.52 -8.04 1.36
CA ARG A 431 -28.62 -8.73 0.69
C ARG A 431 -29.75 -9.00 1.69
N VAL A 432 -30.96 -8.60 1.32
CA VAL A 432 -32.22 -8.91 2.02
C VAL A 432 -33.16 -9.66 1.08
N ALA A 433 -34.32 -10.10 1.57
CA ALA A 433 -35.23 -10.98 0.83
C ALA A 433 -35.67 -10.40 -0.53
N ASP A 434 -35.88 -9.10 -0.58
CA ASP A 434 -36.47 -8.34 -1.69
C ASP A 434 -35.51 -7.31 -2.30
N GLY A 435 -34.23 -7.33 -1.95
CA GLY A 435 -33.31 -6.30 -2.41
C GLY A 435 -32.00 -6.21 -1.65
N PHE A 436 -31.53 -4.99 -1.45
CA PHE A 436 -30.37 -4.66 -0.64
C PHE A 436 -30.68 -3.55 0.35
N VAL A 437 -29.97 -3.54 1.48
CA VAL A 437 -30.00 -2.44 2.44
C VAL A 437 -28.60 -1.89 2.60
N VAL A 438 -28.48 -0.56 2.60
CA VAL A 438 -27.23 0.14 2.89
C VAL A 438 -26.88 -0.08 4.35
N GLN A 439 -25.72 -0.65 4.63
CA GLN A 439 -25.24 -0.90 5.98
C GLN A 439 -23.93 -0.12 6.19
N PRO A 440 -23.91 0.90 7.06
CA PRO A 440 -22.67 1.54 7.49
C PRO A 440 -21.76 0.54 8.19
N VAL A 441 -20.46 0.62 7.88
CA VAL A 441 -19.44 -0.26 8.43
C VAL A 441 -18.21 0.53 8.85
N LYS A 442 -17.55 0.05 9.89
CA LYS A 442 -16.25 0.57 10.32
C LYS A 442 -15.16 -0.38 9.83
N LEU A 443 -14.24 0.13 9.03
CA LEU A 443 -13.21 -0.68 8.38
C LEU A 443 -11.90 -0.71 9.17
N GLY A 444 -11.13 -1.77 8.94
CA GLY A 444 -9.81 -2.02 9.53
C GLY A 444 -8.73 -2.19 8.48
N ILE A 445 -7.84 -3.17 8.68
CA ILE A 445 -6.74 -3.46 7.76
C ILE A 445 -7.25 -4.07 6.43
N SER A 446 -6.50 -3.88 5.35
CA SER A 446 -6.77 -4.47 4.03
C SER A 446 -5.53 -5.16 3.47
N ASP A 447 -5.74 -6.24 2.72
CA ASP A 447 -4.70 -6.91 1.93
C ASP A 447 -4.76 -6.51 0.43
N GLY A 448 -5.64 -5.58 0.08
CA GLY A 448 -5.90 -5.13 -1.30
C GLY A 448 -6.90 -6.01 -2.08
N GLN A 449 -7.33 -7.15 -1.53
CA GLN A 449 -8.40 -7.99 -2.08
C GLN A 449 -9.60 -8.04 -1.14
N ARG A 450 -9.36 -8.01 0.17
CA ARG A 450 -10.36 -8.03 1.23
C ARG A 450 -10.03 -7.01 2.30
N VAL A 451 -11.09 -6.49 2.92
CA VAL A 451 -11.01 -5.46 3.95
C VAL A 451 -11.62 -6.00 5.24
N GLU A 452 -10.94 -5.75 6.36
CA GLU A 452 -11.44 -6.04 7.71
C GLU A 452 -12.64 -5.14 8.04
N VAL A 453 -13.70 -5.73 8.58
CA VAL A 453 -14.87 -5.02 9.11
C VAL A 453 -14.86 -5.14 10.63
N LEU A 454 -14.66 -4.01 11.31
CA LEU A 454 -14.58 -3.90 12.77
C LEU A 454 -15.97 -3.85 13.41
N GLU A 455 -16.91 -3.11 12.80
CA GLU A 455 -18.26 -2.88 13.32
C GLU A 455 -19.25 -2.76 12.14
N GLY A 456 -20.53 -3.01 12.39
CA GLY A 456 -21.62 -2.82 11.41
C GLY A 456 -21.99 -4.04 10.56
N LEU A 457 -21.23 -5.14 10.63
CA LEU A 457 -21.52 -6.35 9.86
C LEU A 457 -21.33 -7.61 10.69
N ARG A 458 -22.11 -8.66 10.38
CA ARG A 458 -22.01 -9.97 11.04
C ARG A 458 -21.37 -11.01 10.13
N ALA A 459 -20.77 -12.02 10.74
CA ALA A 459 -20.29 -13.18 10.00
C ALA A 459 -21.47 -13.90 9.32
N GLY A 460 -21.29 -14.26 8.05
CA GLY A 460 -22.32 -14.91 7.23
C GLY A 460 -23.21 -13.95 6.45
N SER A 461 -23.18 -12.63 6.71
CA SER A 461 -23.94 -11.66 5.92
C SER A 461 -23.51 -11.69 4.46
N GLN A 462 -24.47 -11.73 3.54
CA GLN A 462 -24.22 -11.63 2.11
C GLN A 462 -24.22 -10.14 1.72
N VAL A 463 -23.16 -9.70 1.03
CA VAL A 463 -23.00 -8.32 0.58
C VAL A 463 -22.78 -8.26 -0.92
N ALA A 464 -23.25 -7.20 -1.58
CA ALA A 464 -22.90 -6.94 -2.97
C ALA A 464 -21.40 -6.63 -3.06
N ALA A 465 -20.66 -7.38 -3.87
CA ALA A 465 -19.23 -7.22 -4.12
C ALA A 465 -18.99 -6.63 -5.52
N GLY A 466 -18.95 -7.45 -6.56
CA GLY A 466 -18.91 -6.94 -7.93
C GLY A 466 -20.23 -6.22 -8.26
N GLY A 467 -20.16 -5.07 -8.91
CA GLY A 467 -21.34 -4.29 -9.28
C GLY A 467 -21.97 -3.44 -8.16
N SER A 468 -21.38 -3.42 -6.95
CA SER A 468 -21.88 -2.63 -5.80
C SER A 468 -22.04 -1.13 -6.07
N PHE A 469 -21.23 -0.55 -6.98
CA PHE A 469 -21.34 0.85 -7.42
C PHE A 469 -22.69 1.16 -8.12
N ILE A 470 -23.33 0.17 -8.74
CA ILE A 470 -24.65 0.34 -9.36
C ILE A 470 -25.70 0.62 -8.28
N LEU A 471 -25.63 -0.11 -7.15
CA LEU A 471 -26.52 0.11 -6.01
C LEU A 471 -26.31 1.49 -5.38
N LYS A 472 -25.06 1.96 -5.29
CA LYS A 472 -24.75 3.34 -4.91
C LYS A 472 -25.39 4.37 -5.84
N SER A 473 -25.37 4.11 -7.15
CA SER A 473 -25.96 5.01 -8.14
C SER A 473 -27.49 5.05 -8.05
N GLU A 474 -28.14 3.92 -7.78
CA GLU A 474 -29.60 3.87 -7.55
C GLU A 474 -30.00 4.55 -6.24
N LEU A 475 -29.24 4.36 -5.16
CA LEU A 475 -29.45 5.06 -3.89
C LEU A 475 -29.42 6.59 -4.07
N GLY A 476 -28.47 7.10 -4.85
CA GLY A 476 -28.34 8.53 -5.14
C GLY A 476 -29.47 9.13 -6.00
N LYS A 477 -30.22 8.30 -6.74
CA LYS A 477 -31.40 8.76 -7.49
C LYS A 477 -32.62 8.92 -6.58
N GLY A 478 -32.84 7.97 -5.67
CA GLY A 478 -33.98 8.00 -4.74
C GLY A 478 -33.95 9.21 -3.80
N SER A 479 -32.75 9.62 -3.33
CA SER A 479 -32.57 10.80 -2.48
C SER A 479 -32.75 12.13 -3.24
N ALA A 480 -32.50 12.16 -4.56
CA ALA A 480 -32.73 13.35 -5.39
C ALA A 480 -34.22 13.59 -5.69
N GLU A 481 -35.05 12.55 -5.75
CA GLU A 481 -36.50 12.68 -5.98
C GLU A 481 -37.28 13.16 -4.76
N HIS A 482 -36.73 13.00 -3.55
CA HIS A 482 -37.35 13.46 -2.29
C HIS A 482 -36.97 14.90 -1.89
N GLY A 483 -36.11 15.56 -2.68
CA GLY A 483 -35.58 16.90 -2.40
C GLY A 483 -36.32 18.08 -3.06
N HIS A 484 -37.56 17.90 -3.54
CA HIS A 484 -38.34 18.92 -4.25
C HIS A 484 -39.63 19.36 -3.56
#